data_AF-A0A2U9BXP9-F1
#
_entry.id   AF-A0A2U9BXP9-F1
#
_cell.length_a   1.000
_cell.length_b   1.000
_cell.length_c   1.000
_cell.angle_alpha   90.00
_cell.angle_beta   90.00
_cell.angle_gamma   90.00
#
_symmetry.space_group_name_H-M   'P 1'
#
loop_
_entity.id
_entity.type
_entity.pdbx_description
1 polymer ?
#
loop_
_entity_poly.entity_id
_entity_poly.type
_entity_poly.pdbx_seq_one_letter_code
_entity_poly.pdbx_strand_id
1 'polypeptide(L)'
;MARKNFRNRLLLCVLSLVPVIVVVTVVLQRYSDSATADWRRSLPDGFDFSNRGNKRLSKPAARLCPNGMACPDNHFSFSIQSGAANVVAPKICLQNKMVLGTAVRNAGVGINVVILNGKTGELIKTGNFDMYAGDVNPLIELLKSIETGSVVMMASYDEPASK
;
A
#
# COMPACT_ATOMS: atom_id res chain seq x y z
N MET A 1 45.09 -48.97 1.77
CA MET A 1 44.05 -48.96 0.71
C MET A 1 42.83 -48.06 0.98
N ALA A 2 42.57 -47.60 2.21
CA ALA A 2 41.34 -46.85 2.56
C ALA A 2 41.28 -45.36 2.14
N ARG A 3 42.44 -44.70 1.95
CA ARG A 3 42.52 -43.25 1.62
C ARG A 3 42.03 -42.91 0.22
N LYS A 4 42.16 -43.84 -0.74
CA LYS A 4 41.76 -43.65 -2.16
C LYS A 4 40.23 -43.68 -2.31
N ASN A 5 39.55 -44.55 -1.56
CA ASN A 5 38.08 -44.65 -1.55
C ASN A 5 37.41 -43.44 -0.89
N PHE A 6 38.00 -42.86 0.16
CA PHE A 6 37.48 -41.64 0.79
C PHE A 6 37.60 -40.42 -0.13
N ARG A 7 38.75 -40.25 -0.79
CA ARG A 7 38.95 -39.17 -1.76
C ARG A 7 38.04 -39.30 -2.98
N ASN A 8 37.79 -40.52 -3.47
CA ASN A 8 36.84 -40.75 -4.57
C ASN A 8 35.39 -40.50 -4.16
N ARG A 9 34.99 -40.91 -2.95
CA ARG A 9 33.66 -40.61 -2.41
C ARG A 9 33.46 -39.11 -2.19
N LEU A 10 34.48 -38.42 -1.68
CA LEU A 10 34.46 -36.97 -1.50
C LEU A 10 34.36 -36.25 -2.86
N LEU A 11 35.14 -36.68 -3.86
CA LEU A 11 35.06 -36.17 -5.23
C LEU A 11 33.65 -36.39 -5.84
N LEU A 12 33.07 -37.58 -5.67
CA LEU A 12 31.73 -37.89 -6.13
C LEU A 12 30.64 -37.03 -5.45
N CYS A 13 30.75 -36.78 -4.14
CA CYS A 13 29.83 -35.91 -3.41
C CYS A 13 29.96 -34.44 -3.82
N VAL A 14 31.18 -33.95 -4.06
CA VAL A 14 31.41 -32.57 -4.52
C VAL A 14 30.87 -32.40 -5.94
N LEU A 15 31.07 -33.38 -6.83
CA LEU A 15 30.56 -33.34 -8.20
C LEU A 15 29.03 -33.41 -8.28
N SER A 16 28.33 -33.97 -7.27
CA SER A 16 26.86 -34.04 -7.27
C SER A 16 26.18 -32.93 -6.47
N LEU A 17 26.72 -32.52 -5.31
CA LEU A 17 26.07 -31.56 -4.42
C LEU A 17 26.24 -30.11 -4.88
N VAL A 18 27.41 -29.76 -5.42
CA VAL A 18 27.67 -28.39 -5.91
C VAL A 18 26.71 -27.97 -7.02
N PRO A 19 26.48 -28.76 -8.10
CA PRO A 19 25.53 -28.36 -9.13
C PRO A 19 24.09 -28.31 -8.62
N VAL A 20 23.70 -29.19 -7.68
CA VAL A 20 22.36 -29.14 -7.07
C VAL A 20 22.17 -27.85 -6.28
N ILE A 21 23.16 -27.43 -5.47
CA ILE A 21 23.11 -26.16 -4.73
C ILE A 21 23.03 -24.97 -5.70
N VAL A 22 23.81 -24.99 -6.80
CA VAL A 22 23.75 -23.94 -7.82
C VAL A 22 22.37 -23.90 -8.50
N VAL A 23 21.79 -25.04 -8.86
CA VAL A 23 20.44 -25.09 -9.45
C VAL A 23 19.39 -24.58 -8.46
N VAL A 24 19.44 -25.02 -7.19
CA VAL A 24 18.49 -24.58 -6.16
C VAL A 24 18.60 -23.07 -5.93
N THR A 25 19.81 -22.53 -5.83
CA THR A 25 20.01 -21.09 -5.63
C THR A 25 19.56 -20.27 -6.85
N VAL A 26 19.80 -20.74 -8.07
CA VAL A 26 19.30 -20.11 -9.31
C VAL A 26 17.77 -20.15 -9.40
N VAL A 27 17.15 -21.28 -9.04
CA VAL A 27 15.68 -21.41 -9.02
C VAL A 27 15.06 -20.49 -7.97
N LEU A 28 15.65 -20.42 -6.77
CA LEU A 28 15.21 -19.49 -5.71
C LEU A 28 15.39 -18.02 -6.12
N GLN A 29 16.50 -17.67 -6.80
CA GLN A 29 16.69 -16.34 -7.37
C GLN A 29 15.62 -16.03 -8.41
N ARG A 30 15.33 -16.95 -9.35
CA ARG A 30 14.28 -16.76 -10.37
C ARG A 30 12.88 -16.62 -9.76
N TYR A 31 12.59 -17.35 -8.69
CA TYR A 31 11.33 -17.21 -7.97
C TYR A 31 11.21 -15.83 -7.30
N SER A 32 12.28 -15.36 -6.65
CA SER A 32 12.33 -14.02 -6.06
C SER A 32 12.23 -12.90 -7.11
N ASP A 33 12.88 -13.08 -8.27
CA ASP A 33 12.78 -12.16 -9.40
C ASP A 33 11.36 -12.14 -9.99
N SER A 34 10.66 -13.27 -10.02
CA SER A 34 9.27 -13.33 -10.51
C SER A 34 8.30 -12.59 -9.59
N ALA A 35 8.51 -12.66 -8.26
CA ALA A 35 7.74 -11.90 -7.28
C ALA A 35 8.02 -10.39 -7.36
N THR A 36 9.25 -9.97 -7.63
CA THR A 36 9.61 -8.55 -7.80
C THR A 36 9.23 -7.99 -9.18
N ALA A 37 9.22 -8.81 -10.22
CA ALA A 37 8.77 -8.42 -11.56
C ALA A 37 7.26 -8.17 -11.63
N ASP A 38 6.46 -8.83 -10.79
CA ASP A 38 5.02 -8.61 -10.71
C ASP A 38 4.70 -7.21 -10.18
N TRP A 39 5.41 -6.75 -9.15
CA TRP A 39 5.31 -5.38 -8.64
C TRP A 39 5.71 -4.30 -9.67
N ARG A 40 6.63 -4.60 -10.59
CA ARG A 40 7.09 -3.63 -11.60
C ARG A 40 6.09 -3.38 -12.72
N ARG A 41 5.20 -4.32 -13.03
CA ARG A 41 4.20 -4.14 -14.10
C ARG A 41 3.00 -3.28 -13.69
N SER A 42 2.86 -2.98 -12.39
CA SER A 42 1.75 -2.20 -11.85
C SER A 42 2.04 -0.70 -11.68
N LEU A 43 3.21 -0.22 -12.09
CA LEU A 43 3.58 1.20 -12.00
C LEU A 43 3.59 1.84 -13.40
N PRO A 44 2.91 2.98 -13.61
CA PRO A 44 3.06 3.75 -14.85
C PRO A 44 4.46 4.36 -14.95
N ASP A 45 5.03 4.31 -16.15
CA ASP A 45 6.34 4.85 -16.55
C ASP A 45 6.49 6.36 -16.25
N GLY A 46 6.93 6.71 -15.04
CA GLY A 46 7.04 8.13 -14.64
C GLY A 46 8.10 8.48 -13.60
N PHE A 47 9.07 7.60 -13.33
CA PHE A 47 10.13 7.89 -12.36
C PHE A 47 11.51 7.99 -13.03
N ASP A 48 11.71 9.09 -13.74
CA ASP A 48 13.01 9.46 -14.32
C ASP A 48 13.83 10.23 -13.26
N PHE A 49 14.83 9.58 -12.65
CA PHE A 49 15.73 10.18 -11.65
C PHE A 49 16.85 10.95 -12.36
N SER A 50 16.48 11.91 -13.19
CA SER A 50 17.44 12.78 -13.87
C SER A 50 17.74 14.02 -13.02
N ASN A 51 18.90 13.94 -12.36
CA ASN A 51 19.68 14.96 -11.68
C ASN A 51 19.40 16.40 -12.17
N ARG A 52 18.64 17.20 -11.40
CA ARG A 52 18.48 18.65 -11.64
C ARG A 52 18.92 19.44 -10.41
N GLY A 53 19.91 20.29 -10.66
CA GLY A 53 20.69 20.99 -9.66
C GLY A 53 19.89 21.90 -8.73
N ASN A 54 20.40 21.97 -7.50
CA ASN A 54 20.46 23.13 -6.62
C ASN A 54 19.31 24.15 -6.72
N LYS A 55 18.13 23.76 -6.24
CA LYS A 55 17.22 24.73 -5.59
C LYS A 55 17.19 24.37 -4.11
N ARG A 56 17.51 25.34 -3.25
CA ARG A 56 17.36 25.24 -1.78
C ARG A 56 15.98 24.68 -1.47
N LEU A 57 15.95 23.40 -1.13
CA LEU A 57 14.78 22.73 -0.61
C LEU A 57 14.60 23.29 0.80
N SER A 58 13.70 24.26 0.96
CA SER A 58 13.11 24.50 2.26
C SER A 58 12.67 23.12 2.76
N LYS A 59 13.25 22.71 3.90
CA LYS A 59 13.07 21.40 4.54
C LYS A 59 11.62 20.96 4.33
N PRO A 60 11.33 19.94 3.50
CA PRO A 60 9.96 19.60 3.23
C PRO A 60 9.43 19.03 4.53
N ALA A 61 8.48 19.73 5.15
CA ALA A 61 7.56 19.08 6.07
C ALA A 61 7.15 17.79 5.38
N ALA A 62 7.45 16.63 5.99
CA ALA A 62 7.22 15.33 5.39
C ALA A 62 5.83 15.34 4.76
N ARG A 63 5.76 15.32 3.42
CA ARG A 63 4.50 15.62 2.75
C ARG A 63 3.52 14.53 3.12
N LEU A 64 2.54 14.92 3.93
CA LEU A 64 1.58 13.99 4.52
C LEU A 64 0.76 13.29 3.45
N CYS A 65 0.69 13.78 2.21
CA CYS A 65 0.04 13.17 1.06
C CYS A 65 1.04 13.00 -0.09
N PRO A 66 0.86 11.97 -0.95
CA PRO A 66 1.65 11.86 -2.17
C PRO A 66 1.52 13.13 -3.00
N ASN A 67 2.61 13.55 -3.64
CA ASN A 67 2.52 14.58 -4.65
C ASN A 67 1.83 13.99 -5.88
N GLY A 68 0.52 14.15 -5.95
CA GLY A 68 -0.23 13.81 -7.15
C GLY A 68 0.13 14.74 -8.30
N MET A 69 0.02 14.22 -9.52
CA MET A 69 -0.07 15.06 -10.72
C MET A 69 -1.30 15.98 -10.60
N ALA A 70 -1.20 17.21 -11.09
CA ALA A 70 -2.35 18.10 -11.15
C ALA A 70 -3.41 17.49 -12.08
N CYS A 71 -4.64 17.35 -11.59
CA CYS A 71 -5.76 16.95 -12.43
C CYS A 71 -6.18 18.12 -13.34
N PRO A 72 -6.78 17.83 -14.51
CA PRO A 72 -7.40 18.86 -15.36
C PRO A 72 -8.50 19.64 -14.64
N ASP A 73 -8.95 20.74 -15.25
CA ASP A 73 -10.06 21.53 -14.72
C ASP A 73 -11.31 20.67 -14.49
N ASN A 74 -12.11 21.03 -13.48
CA ASN A 74 -13.31 20.30 -13.04
C ASN A 74 -13.07 18.85 -12.57
N HIS A 75 -11.84 18.51 -12.18
CA HIS A 75 -11.51 17.21 -11.58
C HIS A 75 -10.91 17.39 -10.19
N PHE A 76 -11.16 16.41 -9.31
CA PHE A 76 -10.54 16.35 -7.99
C PHE A 76 -9.44 15.30 -7.97
N SER A 77 -8.24 15.69 -7.51
CA SER A 77 -7.18 14.72 -7.24
C SER A 77 -7.40 14.06 -5.89
N PHE A 78 -7.23 12.74 -5.82
CA PHE A 78 -7.32 12.00 -4.57
C PHE A 78 -6.33 10.84 -4.52
N SER A 79 -5.99 10.41 -3.30
CA SER A 79 -5.26 9.16 -3.06
C SER A 79 -5.88 8.43 -1.89
N ILE A 80 -6.08 7.11 -2.04
CA ILE A 80 -6.58 6.24 -0.98
C ILE A 80 -5.54 5.15 -0.75
N GLN A 81 -5.22 4.91 0.51
CA GLN A 81 -4.33 3.84 0.95
C GLN A 81 -4.99 3.12 2.13
N SER A 82 -5.08 1.79 2.05
CA SER A 82 -5.52 0.95 3.17
C SER A 82 -4.49 0.97 4.30
N GLY A 83 -4.90 0.51 5.48
CA GLY A 83 -3.96 0.21 6.55
C GLY A 83 -3.06 -0.98 6.19
N ALA A 84 -1.98 -1.14 6.96
CA ALA A 84 -1.13 -2.33 6.92
C ALA A 84 -1.16 -3.00 8.29
N ALA A 85 -1.85 -4.15 8.36
CA ALA A 85 -2.24 -4.80 9.62
C ALA A 85 -2.86 -3.76 10.58
N ASN A 86 -2.48 -3.81 11.86
CA ASN A 86 -2.88 -2.88 12.91
C ASN A 86 -1.80 -1.84 13.26
N VAL A 87 -0.73 -1.72 12.45
CA VAL A 87 0.44 -0.88 12.76
C VAL A 87 0.51 0.40 11.93
N VAL A 88 -0.03 0.38 10.70
CA VAL A 88 -0.12 1.56 9.85
C VAL A 88 -1.58 1.83 9.55
N ALA A 89 -2.08 2.97 10.02
CA ALA A 89 -3.44 3.42 9.77
C ALA A 89 -3.65 3.76 8.28
N PRO A 90 -4.89 3.61 7.76
CA PRO A 90 -5.25 4.02 6.42
C PRO A 90 -5.12 5.52 6.25
N LYS A 91 -5.11 5.94 4.99
CA LYS A 91 -4.92 7.33 4.62
C LYS A 91 -5.73 7.69 3.39
N ILE A 92 -6.46 8.80 3.48
CA ILE A 92 -7.19 9.40 2.36
C ILE A 92 -6.75 10.85 2.24
N CYS A 93 -6.34 11.22 1.03
CA CYS A 93 -5.97 12.57 0.67
C CYS A 93 -6.85 13.07 -0.47
N LEU A 94 -7.26 14.33 -0.37
CA LEU A 94 -8.02 15.06 -1.39
C LEU A 94 -7.27 16.37 -1.69
N GLN A 95 -6.97 16.65 -2.96
CA GLN A 95 -6.25 17.86 -3.36
C GLN A 95 -4.98 18.10 -2.53
N ASN A 96 -4.18 17.04 -2.34
CA ASN A 96 -2.96 17.01 -1.52
C ASN A 96 -3.17 17.32 -0.02
N LYS A 97 -4.40 17.42 0.46
CA LYS A 97 -4.76 17.57 1.87
C LYS A 97 -5.22 16.23 2.45
N MET A 98 -4.67 15.85 3.60
CA MET A 98 -5.10 14.65 4.31
C MET A 98 -6.47 14.90 4.96
N VAL A 99 -7.45 14.07 4.62
CA VAL A 99 -8.80 14.10 5.21
C VAL A 99 -9.04 12.90 6.12
N LEU A 100 -8.26 11.82 5.95
CA LEU A 100 -8.25 10.67 6.83
C LEU A 100 -6.82 10.17 7.05
N GLY A 101 -6.49 9.82 8.30
CA GLY A 101 -5.24 9.15 8.65
C GLY A 101 -4.61 9.59 9.96
N THR A 102 -3.39 9.13 10.23
CA THR A 102 -2.71 9.33 11.52
C THR A 102 -2.52 10.79 11.90
N ALA A 103 -2.20 11.67 10.93
CA ALA A 103 -1.92 13.08 11.24
C ALA A 103 -3.18 13.86 11.66
N VAL A 104 -4.35 13.45 11.17
CA VAL A 104 -5.65 14.04 11.55
C VAL A 104 -6.36 13.27 12.66
N ARG A 105 -5.79 12.12 13.10
CA ARG A 105 -6.24 11.31 14.25
C ARG A 105 -7.71 10.88 14.18
N ASN A 106 -8.21 10.55 13.00
CA ASN A 106 -9.59 10.11 12.77
C ASN A 106 -9.73 8.71 12.18
N ALA A 107 -8.63 7.97 12.03
CA ALA A 107 -8.63 6.59 11.54
C ALA A 107 -8.83 5.59 12.70
N GLY A 108 -9.61 4.53 12.45
CA GLY A 108 -9.91 3.46 13.41
C GLY A 108 -9.97 2.09 12.73
N VAL A 109 -9.91 1.01 13.51
CA VAL A 109 -10.00 -0.38 13.02
C VAL A 109 -11.31 -0.58 12.25
N GLY A 110 -11.31 -1.45 11.24
CA GLY A 110 -12.46 -1.77 10.40
C GLY A 110 -12.54 -0.89 9.15
N ILE A 111 -13.73 -0.36 8.86
CA ILE A 111 -14.03 0.43 7.66
C ILE A 111 -13.98 1.92 8.01
N ASN A 112 -13.13 2.66 7.32
CA ASN A 112 -13.00 4.11 7.45
C ASN A 112 -13.66 4.78 6.24
N VAL A 113 -14.53 5.76 6.48
CA VAL A 113 -15.37 6.40 5.46
C VAL A 113 -15.15 7.91 5.45
N VAL A 114 -15.06 8.48 4.25
CA VAL A 114 -15.03 9.93 3.99
C VAL A 114 -16.14 10.23 2.97
N ILE A 115 -17.02 11.17 3.31
CA ILE A 115 -18.11 11.63 2.45
C ILE A 115 -17.82 13.08 2.03
N LEU A 116 -17.85 13.32 0.72
CA LEU A 116 -17.61 14.61 0.11
C LEU A 116 -18.84 15.06 -0.68
N ASN A 117 -19.03 16.36 -0.81
CA ASN A 117 -19.98 16.92 -1.77
C ASN A 117 -19.42 16.72 -3.19
N GLY A 118 -20.15 16.01 -4.07
CA GLY A 118 -19.64 15.70 -5.41
C GLY A 118 -19.55 16.90 -6.36
N LYS A 119 -20.18 18.04 -6.04
CA LYS A 119 -20.08 19.27 -6.84
C LYS A 119 -18.92 20.14 -6.38
N THR A 120 -18.81 20.38 -5.07
CA THR A 120 -17.80 21.30 -4.51
C THR A 120 -16.50 20.61 -4.12
N GLY A 121 -16.52 19.30 -3.91
CA GLY A 121 -15.41 18.53 -3.34
C GLY A 121 -15.22 18.77 -1.84
N GLU A 122 -16.14 19.49 -1.18
CA GLU A 122 -16.02 19.79 0.24
C GLU A 122 -16.30 18.57 1.12
N LEU A 123 -15.56 18.47 2.23
CA LEU A 123 -15.73 17.41 3.21
C LEU A 123 -17.04 17.58 3.97
N ILE A 124 -17.94 16.60 3.86
CA ILE A 124 -19.21 16.55 4.60
C ILE A 124 -19.01 15.82 5.92
N LYS A 125 -18.46 14.59 5.87
CA LYS A 125 -18.36 13.73 7.06
C LYS A 125 -17.20 12.75 6.96
N THR A 126 -16.64 12.41 8.10
CA THR A 126 -15.73 11.26 8.26
C THR A 126 -16.27 10.32 9.31
N GLY A 127 -16.05 9.02 9.14
CA GLY A 127 -16.41 8.00 10.13
C GLY A 127 -15.42 6.84 10.12
N ASN A 128 -15.36 6.11 11.22
CA ASN A 128 -14.72 4.80 11.29
C ASN A 128 -15.69 3.84 11.98
N PHE A 129 -15.68 2.60 11.52
CA PHE A 129 -16.62 1.57 11.93
C PHE A 129 -15.84 0.29 12.17
N ASP A 130 -15.73 -0.11 13.43
CA ASP A 130 -15.05 -1.34 13.84
C ASP A 130 -15.89 -2.55 13.41
N MET A 131 -15.43 -3.25 12.36
CA MET A 131 -16.09 -4.44 11.81
C MET A 131 -15.59 -5.74 12.44
N TYR A 132 -14.80 -5.66 13.51
CA TYR A 132 -14.32 -6.82 14.28
C TYR A 132 -15.07 -6.93 15.61
N ALA A 133 -14.94 -5.92 16.47
CA ALA A 133 -15.54 -5.89 17.80
C ALA A 133 -16.76 -4.97 17.92
N GLY A 134 -16.97 -4.09 16.93
CA GLY A 134 -18.08 -3.12 16.92
C GLY A 134 -19.42 -3.66 16.44
N ASP A 135 -20.43 -2.79 16.51
CA ASP A 135 -21.76 -3.02 15.91
C ASP A 135 -21.77 -2.55 14.45
N VAL A 136 -22.49 -3.29 13.59
CA VAL A 136 -22.67 -2.99 12.17
C VAL A 136 -23.74 -1.92 11.92
N ASN A 137 -24.69 -1.74 12.86
CA ASN A 137 -25.81 -0.81 12.68
C ASN A 137 -25.39 0.64 12.40
N PRO A 138 -24.39 1.24 13.08
CA PRO A 138 -23.94 2.60 12.79
C PRO A 138 -23.43 2.78 11.35
N LEU A 139 -22.80 1.76 10.77
CA LEU A 139 -22.38 1.80 9.36
C LEU A 139 -23.60 1.77 8.44
N ILE A 140 -24.58 0.90 8.71
CA ILE A 140 -25.82 0.80 7.93
C ILE A 140 -26.59 2.13 7.96
N GLU A 141 -26.69 2.77 9.14
CA GLU A 141 -27.33 4.07 9.28
C GLU A 141 -26.58 5.17 8.53
N LEU A 142 -25.24 5.17 8.57
CA LEU A 142 -24.44 6.07 7.75
C LEU A 142 -24.77 5.88 6.27
N LEU A 143 -24.73 4.64 5.76
CA LEU A 143 -24.97 4.33 4.35
C LEU A 143 -26.37 4.75 3.87
N LYS A 144 -27.39 4.59 4.73
CA LYS A 144 -28.77 5.03 4.43
C LYS A 144 -28.95 6.55 4.43
N SER A 145 -28.11 7.28 5.15
CA SER A 145 -28.20 8.74 5.28
C SER A 145 -27.38 9.51 4.23
N ILE A 146 -26.71 8.81 3.30
CA ILE A 146 -25.89 9.46 2.27
C ILE A 146 -26.78 10.15 1.24
N GLU A 147 -26.58 11.45 1.06
CA GLU A 147 -27.32 12.26 0.09
C GLU A 147 -26.86 11.99 -1.34
N THR A 148 -27.81 11.98 -2.29
CA THR A 148 -27.54 11.85 -3.72
C THR A 148 -26.60 12.97 -4.19
N GLY A 149 -25.58 12.60 -4.99
CA GLY A 149 -24.56 13.53 -5.45
C GLY A 149 -23.37 13.66 -4.50
N SER A 150 -23.32 12.87 -3.42
CA SER A 150 -22.13 12.72 -2.59
C SER A 150 -21.12 11.76 -3.21
N VAL A 151 -19.83 11.98 -2.96
CA VAL A 151 -18.74 11.02 -3.24
C VAL A 151 -18.34 10.35 -1.94
N VAL A 152 -18.29 9.02 -1.94
CA VAL A 152 -17.96 8.21 -0.76
C VAL A 152 -16.64 7.50 -1.01
N MET A 153 -15.66 7.75 -0.13
CA MET A 153 -14.35 7.11 -0.17
C MET A 153 -14.19 6.23 1.05
N MET A 154 -13.68 5.01 0.85
CA MET A 154 -13.53 4.04 1.93
C MET A 154 -12.11 3.46 1.96
N ALA A 155 -11.61 3.18 3.16
CA ALA A 155 -10.34 2.50 3.38
C ALA A 155 -10.46 1.50 4.54
N SER A 156 -9.94 0.29 4.36
CA SER A 156 -9.87 -0.71 5.41
C SER A 156 -8.68 -0.47 6.36
N TYR A 157 -8.83 -0.88 7.62
CA TYR A 157 -7.76 -0.94 8.60
C TYR A 157 -7.88 -2.20 9.44
N ASP A 158 -6.83 -3.02 9.48
CA ASP A 158 -6.78 -4.29 10.21
C ASP A 158 -7.83 -5.31 9.72
N GLU A 159 -9.03 -5.33 10.30
CA GLU A 159 -10.09 -6.31 9.98
C GLU A 159 -11.42 -5.64 9.59
N PRO A 160 -11.76 -5.54 8.28
CA PRO A 160 -12.95 -4.86 7.79
C PRO A 160 -14.17 -5.77 7.54
N ALA A 161 -14.09 -7.09 7.73
CA ALA A 161 -15.07 -8.02 7.16
C ALA A 161 -15.56 -9.12 8.12
N SER A 162 -15.33 -9.00 9.43
CA SER A 162 -15.80 -10.00 10.41
C SER A 162 -17.28 -9.88 10.78
N LYS A 163 -17.94 -8.77 10.45
CA LYS A 163 -19.36 -8.47 10.71
C LYS A 163 -20.15 -8.25 9.44
#